data_AF-A0A392QDZ9-F1
#
_entry.id   AF-A0A392QDZ9-F1
#
_cell.length_a   1.000
_cell.length_b   1.000
_cell.length_c   1.000
_cell.angle_alpha   90.00
_cell.angle_beta   90.00
_cell.angle_gamma   90.00
#
_symmetry.space_group_name_H-M   'P 1'
#
loop_
_entity.id
_entity.type
_entity.pdbx_description
1 polymer ?
#
loop_
_entity_poly.entity_id
_entity_poly.type
_entity_poly.pdbx_seq_one_letter_code
_entity_poly.pdbx_strand_id
1 'polypeptide(L)'
;MWAAEYIENTSDTAQDLHKKITDNIVELKGHFADDVLALTGTKESLEGFASLEEKLSWMLFVDGCSLLHIMEHADLRKPEAMNIKVDQLILVMMDVILLENQLPYLVLKLLWKNDSEVELKYIMEEFLKFHHWDTADNKRIWRSRIQGHWISIQNESVSESPVHLLDLQRKIFFTKSSSKVQINYYIY
;
A
#
# COMPACT_ATOMS: atom_id res chain seq x y z
N MET A 1 -8.44 -12.31 -9.00
CA MET A 1 -9.06 -11.27 -9.84
C MET A 1 -8.04 -10.16 -10.05
N TRP A 2 -7.68 -9.39 -9.02
CA TRP A 2 -6.71 -8.29 -9.14
C TRP A 2 -5.26 -8.69 -9.41
N ALA A 3 -4.73 -9.76 -8.80
CA ALA A 3 -3.39 -10.24 -9.18
C ALA A 3 -3.31 -10.56 -10.69
N ALA A 4 -4.36 -11.18 -11.25
CA ALA A 4 -4.41 -11.48 -12.68
C ALA A 4 -4.50 -10.19 -13.51
N GLU A 5 -5.35 -9.23 -13.11
CA GLU A 5 -5.44 -7.93 -13.76
C GLU A 5 -4.12 -7.14 -13.70
N TYR A 6 -3.36 -7.24 -12.61
CA TYR A 6 -2.01 -6.66 -12.55
C TYR A 6 -1.11 -7.30 -13.60
N ILE A 7 -1.04 -8.63 -13.62
CA ILE A 7 -0.16 -9.38 -14.53
C ILE A 7 -0.49 -9.08 -15.98
N GLU A 8 -1.77 -8.99 -16.35
CA GLU A 8 -2.22 -8.62 -17.70
C GLU A 8 -1.76 -7.22 -18.13
N ASN A 9 -1.57 -6.31 -17.17
CA ASN A 9 -1.08 -4.95 -17.40
C ASN A 9 0.44 -4.82 -17.32
N THR A 10 1.16 -5.88 -16.93
CA THR A 10 2.62 -5.93 -16.94
C THR A 10 3.17 -6.54 -18.24
N SER A 11 4.41 -6.19 -18.60
CA SER A 11 5.11 -6.85 -19.71
C SER A 11 5.65 -8.23 -19.36
N ASP A 12 5.71 -8.57 -18.07
CA ASP A 12 6.29 -9.80 -17.55
C ASP A 12 5.22 -10.90 -17.45
N THR A 13 5.63 -12.16 -17.59
CA THR A 13 4.69 -13.27 -17.36
C THR A 13 4.50 -13.53 -15.86
N ALA A 14 3.39 -14.18 -15.50
CA ALA A 14 3.16 -14.62 -14.13
C ALA A 14 4.32 -15.47 -13.57
N GLN A 15 4.96 -16.27 -14.43
CA GLN A 15 6.10 -17.10 -14.06
C GLN A 15 7.35 -16.26 -13.79
N ASP A 16 7.61 -15.23 -14.59
CA ASP A 16 8.75 -14.33 -14.40
C ASP A 16 8.63 -13.55 -13.08
N LEU A 17 7.45 -13.01 -12.81
CA LEU A 17 7.16 -12.28 -11.57
C LEU A 17 7.25 -13.19 -10.34
N HIS A 18 6.66 -14.40 -10.40
CA HIS A 18 6.80 -15.38 -9.32
C HIS A 18 8.26 -15.79 -9.10
N LYS A 19 9.03 -15.93 -10.18
CA LYS A 19 10.46 -16.26 -10.11
C LYS A 19 11.26 -15.15 -9.44
N LYS A 20 10.97 -13.86 -9.70
CA LYS A 20 11.61 -12.72 -9.00
C LYS A 20 11.45 -12.84 -7.48
N ILE A 21 10.28 -13.27 -7.00
CA ILE A 21 10.04 -13.52 -5.57
C ILE A 21 10.79 -14.77 -5.07
N THR A 22 10.76 -15.86 -5.83
CA THR A 22 11.42 -17.12 -5.47
C THR A 22 12.94 -16.92 -5.35
N ASP A 23 13.55 -16.21 -6.29
CA ASP A 23 15.00 -15.94 -6.31
C ASP A 23 15.44 -15.09 -5.10
N ASN A 24 14.54 -14.28 -4.52
CA ASN A 24 14.80 -13.41 -3.36
C ASN A 24 14.14 -13.92 -2.06
N ILE A 25 13.59 -15.14 -2.04
CA ILE A 25 12.77 -15.62 -0.91
C ILE A 25 13.55 -15.70 0.40
N VAL A 26 14.86 -15.97 0.34
CA VAL A 26 15.72 -16.04 1.54
C VAL A 26 15.82 -14.68 2.23
N GLU A 27 15.98 -13.61 1.46
CA GLU A 27 16.00 -12.25 2.00
C GLU A 27 14.61 -11.86 2.50
N LEU A 28 13.57 -12.11 1.69
CA LEU A 28 12.18 -11.82 2.03
C LEU A 28 11.73 -12.51 3.33
N LYS A 29 12.13 -13.77 3.52
CA LYS A 29 11.85 -14.54 4.75
C LYS A 29 12.44 -13.87 5.98
N GLY A 30 13.58 -13.20 5.86
CA GLY A 30 14.23 -12.46 6.95
C GLY A 30 13.46 -11.23 7.45
N HIS A 31 12.44 -10.78 6.72
CA HIS A 31 11.56 -9.69 7.15
C HIS A 31 10.39 -10.15 8.03
N PHE A 32 10.19 -11.45 8.22
CA PHE A 32 9.11 -12.01 9.04
C PHE A 32 9.63 -12.46 10.40
N ALA A 33 8.79 -12.35 11.42
CA ALA A 33 9.09 -12.87 12.74
C ALA A 33 9.06 -14.40 12.77
N ASP A 34 9.90 -15.00 13.62
CA ASP A 34 10.06 -16.46 13.69
C ASP A 34 8.76 -17.19 14.06
N ASP A 35 7.88 -16.56 14.83
CA ASP A 35 6.57 -17.10 15.21
C ASP A 35 5.61 -17.18 14.01
N VAL A 36 5.59 -16.17 13.15
CA VAL A 36 4.83 -16.17 11.88
C VAL A 36 5.34 -17.29 10.97
N LEU A 37 6.67 -17.45 10.87
CA LEU A 37 7.28 -18.51 10.07
C LEU A 37 6.99 -19.90 10.65
N ALA A 38 7.00 -20.05 11.97
CA ALA A 38 6.69 -21.31 12.64
C ALA A 38 5.23 -21.74 12.42
N LEU A 39 4.28 -20.79 12.50
CA LEU A 39 2.87 -21.04 12.21
C LEU A 39 2.64 -21.41 10.74
N THR A 40 3.32 -20.70 9.84
CA THR A 40 3.23 -20.94 8.39
C THR A 40 3.89 -22.27 8.00
N GLY A 41 4.89 -22.72 8.75
CA GLY A 41 5.61 -23.98 8.55
C GLY A 41 4.94 -25.22 9.17
N THR A 42 3.75 -25.09 9.76
CA THR A 42 3.02 -26.25 10.29
C THR A 42 2.57 -27.18 9.16
N LYS A 43 2.49 -28.48 9.44
CA LYS A 43 2.12 -29.49 8.44
C LYS A 43 0.74 -29.24 7.81
N GLU A 44 -0.20 -28.75 8.60
CA GLU A 44 -1.54 -28.37 8.15
C GLU A 44 -1.49 -27.14 7.23
N SER A 45 -0.68 -26.14 7.60
CA SER A 45 -0.51 -24.94 6.78
C SER A 45 0.21 -25.24 5.46
N LEU A 46 1.17 -26.17 5.44
CA LEU A 46 1.91 -26.56 4.24
C LEU A 46 1.17 -27.57 3.35
N GLU A 47 -0.08 -27.91 3.64
CA GLU A 47 -0.85 -28.81 2.79
C GLU A 47 -0.95 -28.25 1.36
N GLY A 48 -0.49 -29.04 0.38
CA GLY A 48 -0.44 -28.64 -1.03
C GLY A 48 0.84 -27.93 -1.48
N PHE A 49 1.81 -27.71 -0.59
CA PHE A 49 3.11 -27.11 -0.91
C PHE A 49 4.27 -28.05 -0.55
N ALA A 50 5.37 -28.01 -1.31
CA ALA A 50 6.55 -28.82 -1.05
C ALA A 50 7.43 -28.24 0.08
N SER A 51 7.42 -26.92 0.27
CA SER A 51 8.16 -26.26 1.35
C SER A 51 7.48 -24.97 1.84
N LEU A 52 7.96 -24.47 2.99
CA LEU A 52 7.57 -23.16 3.51
C LEU A 52 7.95 -22.04 2.54
N GLU A 53 9.13 -22.11 1.93
CA GLU A 53 9.61 -21.13 0.97
C GLU A 53 8.71 -21.08 -0.26
N GLU A 54 8.30 -22.23 -0.81
CA GLU A 54 7.38 -22.28 -1.94
C GLU A 54 6.04 -21.64 -1.59
N LYS A 55 5.46 -22.01 -0.44
CA LYS A 55 4.20 -21.42 0.03
C LYS A 55 4.32 -19.90 0.18
N LEU A 56 5.39 -19.45 0.84
CA LEU A 56 5.63 -18.04 1.09
C LEU A 56 5.83 -17.28 -0.23
N SER A 57 6.57 -17.83 -1.19
CA SER A 57 6.75 -17.22 -2.50
C SER A 57 5.42 -17.01 -3.23
N TRP A 58 4.52 -18.00 -3.22
CA TRP A 58 3.20 -17.86 -3.81
C TRP A 58 2.34 -16.82 -3.11
N MET A 59 2.34 -16.81 -1.77
CA MET A 59 1.59 -15.81 -0.98
C MET A 59 2.08 -14.39 -1.30
N LEU A 60 3.39 -14.14 -1.21
CA LEU A 60 3.96 -12.81 -1.48
C LEU A 60 3.74 -12.36 -2.92
N PHE A 61 3.81 -13.29 -3.87
CA PHE A 61 3.53 -13.00 -5.28
C PHE A 61 2.07 -12.58 -5.49
N VAL A 62 1.11 -13.37 -5.03
CA VAL A 62 -0.32 -13.10 -5.23
C VAL A 62 -0.77 -11.85 -4.47
N ASP A 63 -0.35 -11.71 -3.21
CA ASP A 63 -0.71 -10.58 -2.38
C ASP A 63 -0.03 -9.30 -2.88
N GLY A 64 1.24 -9.37 -3.27
CA GLY A 64 2.00 -8.25 -3.84
C GLY A 64 1.39 -7.74 -5.15
N CYS A 65 1.08 -8.63 -6.11
CA CYS A 65 0.42 -8.22 -7.35
C CYS A 65 -0.97 -7.61 -7.12
N SER A 66 -1.75 -8.18 -6.19
CA SER A 66 -3.06 -7.63 -5.84
C SER A 66 -2.94 -6.25 -5.22
N LEU A 67 -1.99 -6.06 -4.29
CA LEU A 67 -1.73 -4.77 -3.65
C LEU A 67 -1.31 -3.70 -4.66
N LEU A 68 -0.40 -4.02 -5.59
CA LEU A 68 0.01 -3.10 -6.65
C LEU A 68 -1.16 -2.67 -7.54
N HIS A 69 -2.02 -3.61 -7.95
CA HIS A 69 -3.21 -3.28 -8.73
C HIS A 69 -4.15 -2.32 -8.00
N ILE A 70 -4.42 -2.60 -6.71
CA ILE A 70 -5.30 -1.74 -5.91
C ILE A 70 -4.69 -0.36 -5.76
N MET A 71 -3.39 -0.24 -5.48
CA MET A 71 -2.74 1.08 -5.35
C MET A 71 -2.81 1.89 -6.64
N GLU A 72 -2.73 1.25 -7.80
CA GLU A 72 -2.85 1.92 -9.10
C GLU A 72 -4.27 2.40 -9.43
N HIS A 73 -5.29 1.63 -9.02
CA HIS A 73 -6.66 1.80 -9.53
C HIS A 73 -7.69 2.24 -8.48
N ALA A 74 -7.36 2.22 -7.19
CA ALA A 74 -8.26 2.61 -6.12
C ALA A 74 -8.44 4.14 -6.06
N ASP A 75 -9.36 4.65 -6.86
CA ASP A 75 -9.78 6.06 -6.86
C ASP A 75 -11.27 6.17 -6.53
N LEU A 76 -11.58 6.78 -5.36
CA LEU A 76 -12.96 7.04 -4.93
C LEU A 76 -13.74 7.97 -5.88
N ARG A 77 -13.05 8.71 -6.76
CA ARG A 77 -13.66 9.57 -7.78
C ARG A 77 -14.01 8.80 -9.06
N LYS A 78 -13.40 7.63 -9.26
CA LYS A 78 -13.57 6.76 -10.43
C LYS A 78 -13.65 5.28 -10.00
N PRO A 79 -14.65 4.92 -9.18
CA PRO A 79 -14.78 3.55 -8.64
C PRO A 79 -14.96 2.50 -9.76
N GLU A 80 -15.49 2.92 -10.91
CA GLU A 80 -15.62 2.09 -12.12
C GLU A 80 -14.29 1.47 -12.61
N ALA A 81 -13.13 2.05 -12.28
CA ALA A 81 -11.83 1.52 -12.68
C ALA A 81 -11.54 0.12 -12.10
N MET A 82 -12.09 -0.20 -10.93
CA MET A 82 -11.96 -1.52 -10.29
C MET A 82 -13.27 -2.33 -10.34
N ASN A 83 -14.30 -1.83 -11.04
CA ASN A 83 -15.61 -2.47 -11.16
C ASN A 83 -16.26 -2.84 -9.80
N ILE A 84 -16.03 -2.04 -8.77
CA ILE A 84 -16.62 -2.23 -7.43
C ILE A 84 -17.37 -0.98 -6.99
N LYS A 85 -18.29 -1.15 -6.03
CA LYS A 85 -19.04 -0.01 -5.48
C LYS A 85 -18.17 0.83 -4.53
N VAL A 86 -18.49 2.12 -4.39
CA VAL A 86 -17.73 3.05 -3.54
C VAL A 86 -17.63 2.60 -2.09
N ASP A 87 -18.71 2.07 -1.52
CA ASP A 87 -18.73 1.53 -0.16
C ASP A 87 -17.79 0.32 0.02
N GLN A 88 -17.72 -0.53 -0.99
CA GLN A 88 -16.78 -1.66 -1.02
C GLN A 88 -15.35 -1.20 -1.26
N LEU A 89 -15.13 -0.22 -2.13
CA LEU A 89 -13.82 0.38 -2.38
C LEU A 89 -13.21 0.98 -1.11
N ILE A 90 -14.02 1.63 -0.28
CA ILE A 90 -13.55 2.15 1.02
C ILE A 90 -13.04 1.00 1.90
N LEU A 91 -13.76 -0.13 1.97
CA LEU A 91 -13.32 -1.30 2.74
C LEU A 91 -12.02 -1.89 2.19
N VAL A 92 -11.91 -2.02 0.87
CA VAL A 92 -10.70 -2.51 0.21
C VAL A 92 -9.51 -1.60 0.49
N MET A 93 -9.69 -0.27 0.43
CA MET A 93 -8.63 0.68 0.73
C MET A 93 -8.19 0.61 2.20
N MET A 94 -9.12 0.38 3.13
CA MET A 94 -8.80 0.17 4.55
C MET A 94 -8.02 -1.14 4.75
N ASP A 95 -8.46 -2.23 4.12
CA ASP A 95 -7.79 -3.53 4.18
C ASP A 95 -6.38 -3.46 3.58
N VAL A 96 -6.17 -2.71 2.49
CA VAL A 96 -4.84 -2.51 1.90
C VAL A 96 -3.86 -1.90 2.89
N ILE A 97 -4.27 -0.95 3.73
CA ILE A 97 -3.37 -0.37 4.73
C ILE A 97 -3.00 -1.37 5.82
N LEU A 98 -3.91 -2.29 6.13
CA LEU A 98 -3.63 -3.40 7.05
C LEU A 98 -2.74 -4.47 6.39
N LEU A 99 -2.90 -4.69 5.08
CA LEU A 99 -2.14 -5.67 4.29
C LEU A 99 -0.72 -5.20 3.98
N GLU A 100 -0.50 -3.92 3.70
CA GLU A 100 0.85 -3.41 3.43
C GLU A 100 1.77 -3.55 4.65
N ASN A 101 1.24 -3.43 5.87
CA ASN A 101 2.00 -3.69 7.08
C ASN A 101 2.51 -5.14 7.18
N GLN A 102 1.96 -6.07 6.39
CA GLN A 102 2.35 -7.49 6.38
C GLN A 102 3.25 -7.84 5.19
N LEU A 103 3.37 -6.95 4.19
CA LEU A 103 4.20 -7.18 3.01
C LEU A 103 5.46 -6.32 3.06
N PRO A 104 6.65 -6.91 3.00
CA PRO A 104 7.88 -6.14 2.90
C PRO A 104 7.87 -5.27 1.64
N TYR A 105 8.30 -4.00 1.73
CA TYR A 105 8.45 -3.12 0.56
C TYR A 105 9.28 -3.74 -0.57
N LEU A 106 10.25 -4.60 -0.21
CA LEU A 106 11.05 -5.35 -1.17
C LEU A 106 10.18 -6.19 -2.13
N VAL A 107 9.06 -6.75 -1.67
CA VAL A 107 8.09 -7.48 -2.52
C VAL A 107 7.51 -6.56 -3.59
N LEU A 108 7.06 -5.37 -3.20
CA LEU A 108 6.47 -4.38 -4.11
C LEU A 108 7.50 -3.89 -5.12
N LYS A 109 8.74 -3.68 -4.67
CA LYS A 109 9.85 -3.28 -5.53
C LYS A 109 10.18 -4.35 -6.58
N LEU A 110 10.22 -5.63 -6.18
CA LEU A 110 10.53 -6.74 -7.09
C LEU A 110 9.42 -6.98 -8.13
N LEU A 111 8.16 -6.74 -7.77
CA LEU A 111 7.00 -6.97 -8.64
C LEU A 111 6.65 -5.75 -9.50
N TRP A 112 7.31 -4.61 -9.32
CA TRP A 112 7.00 -3.38 -10.04
C TRP A 112 7.36 -3.47 -11.52
N LYS A 113 6.40 -3.15 -12.39
CA LYS A 113 6.47 -3.36 -13.86
C LYS A 113 7.64 -2.67 -14.58
N ASN A 114 8.18 -1.57 -14.03
CA ASN A 114 9.18 -0.74 -14.71
C ASN A 114 10.51 -0.62 -13.94
N ASP A 115 10.68 -1.35 -12.82
CA ASP A 115 11.79 -1.18 -11.86
C ASP A 115 12.00 0.27 -11.35
N SER A 116 11.09 1.19 -11.69
CA SER A 116 11.11 2.60 -11.32
C SER A 116 10.64 2.78 -9.89
N GLU A 117 11.60 2.83 -8.98
CA GLU A 117 11.32 3.07 -7.56
C GLU A 117 10.61 4.41 -7.31
N VAL A 118 10.85 5.40 -8.17
CA VAL A 118 10.20 6.72 -8.09
C VAL A 118 8.71 6.62 -8.40
N GLU A 119 8.33 5.84 -9.42
CA GLU A 119 6.94 5.64 -9.82
C GLU A 119 6.17 4.84 -8.76
N LEU A 120 6.80 3.79 -8.22
CA LEU A 120 6.22 3.01 -7.12
C LEU A 120 5.95 3.90 -5.89
N LYS A 121 6.93 4.71 -5.47
CA LYS A 121 6.76 5.64 -4.35
C LYS A 121 5.67 6.67 -4.62
N TYR A 122 5.62 7.21 -5.84
CA TYR A 122 4.57 8.15 -6.23
C TYR A 122 3.17 7.53 -6.11
N ILE A 123 2.97 6.30 -6.56
CA ILE A 123 1.68 5.61 -6.50
C ILE A 123 1.30 5.28 -5.04
N MET A 124 2.26 4.85 -4.23
CA MET A 124 2.08 4.66 -2.80
C MET A 124 1.64 5.96 -2.09
N GLU A 125 2.28 7.08 -2.41
CA GLU A 125 1.91 8.40 -1.86
C GLU A 125 0.53 8.87 -2.34
N GLU A 126 0.21 8.68 -3.61
CA GLU A 126 -1.11 9.03 -4.16
C GLU A 126 -2.21 8.21 -3.50
N PHE A 127 -2.03 6.89 -3.36
CA PHE A 127 -2.97 6.02 -2.66
C PHE A 127 -3.26 6.50 -1.23
N LEU A 128 -2.21 6.88 -0.48
CA LEU A 128 -2.36 7.41 0.89
C LEU A 128 -3.09 8.75 0.96
N LYS A 129 -2.92 9.64 -0.03
CA LYS A 129 -3.65 10.91 -0.09
C LYS A 129 -5.16 10.70 -0.14
N PHE A 130 -5.64 9.63 -0.78
CA PHE A 130 -7.05 9.27 -0.80
C PHE A 130 -7.53 8.64 0.52
N HIS A 131 -6.65 7.96 1.25
CA HIS A 131 -6.98 7.33 2.53
C HIS A 131 -7.03 8.30 3.74
N HIS A 132 -6.54 9.55 3.64
CA HIS A 132 -6.59 10.53 4.75
C HIS A 132 -8.01 11.08 5.08
N TRP A 133 -9.00 10.20 5.10
CA TRP A 133 -10.40 10.38 5.43
C TRP A 133 -10.67 10.72 6.90
N ASP A 134 -9.83 10.27 7.84
CA ASP A 134 -10.18 10.28 9.27
C ASP A 134 -9.56 11.45 10.06
N THR A 135 -9.75 12.69 9.58
CA THR A 135 -9.67 13.86 10.47
C THR A 135 -10.95 14.68 10.35
N ALA A 136 -11.49 15.13 11.49
CA ALA A 136 -12.78 15.83 11.57
C ALA A 136 -12.91 17.05 10.62
N ASP A 137 -11.78 17.69 10.30
CA ASP A 137 -11.70 18.82 9.36
C ASP A 137 -11.87 18.39 7.88
N ASN A 138 -11.48 17.17 7.51
CA ASN A 138 -11.52 16.69 6.12
C ASN A 138 -12.93 16.31 5.64
N LYS A 139 -13.87 15.96 6.53
CA LYS A 139 -15.27 15.65 6.15
C LYS A 139 -16.02 16.84 5.52
N ARG A 140 -15.69 18.07 5.93
CA ARG A 140 -16.28 19.30 5.34
C ARG A 140 -15.62 19.67 4.01
N ILE A 141 -14.30 19.55 3.94
CA ILE A 141 -13.53 19.82 2.72
C ILE A 141 -13.90 18.82 1.61
N TRP A 142 -14.15 17.56 1.95
CA TRP A 142 -14.53 16.52 0.99
C TRP A 142 -15.90 16.72 0.34
N ARG A 143 -16.92 17.18 1.09
CA ARG A 143 -18.22 17.57 0.49
C ARG A 143 -18.04 18.62 -0.60
N SER A 144 -17.06 19.51 -0.44
CA SER A 144 -16.70 20.50 -1.45
C SER A 144 -15.78 19.97 -2.56
N ARG A 145 -14.93 18.95 -2.29
CA ARG A 145 -14.00 18.36 -3.28
C ARG A 145 -14.69 17.49 -4.33
N ILE A 146 -15.78 16.80 -3.98
CA ILE A 146 -16.65 16.10 -4.95
C ILE A 146 -17.29 17.11 -5.93
N GLN A 147 -17.35 18.39 -5.56
CA GLN A 147 -17.96 19.46 -6.34
C GLN A 147 -16.97 20.25 -7.23
N GLY A 148 -15.74 19.74 -7.44
CA GLY A 148 -14.88 20.14 -8.57
C GLY A 148 -13.90 21.28 -8.35
N HIS A 149 -13.36 21.50 -7.14
CA HIS A 149 -12.33 22.53 -6.91
C HIS A 149 -11.02 21.97 -6.32
N TRP A 150 -9.90 22.22 -7.01
CA TRP A 150 -8.55 21.78 -6.63
C TRP A 150 -7.88 22.83 -5.73
N ILE A 151 -7.27 22.41 -4.63
CA ILE A 151 -6.32 23.22 -3.87
C ILE A 151 -5.00 22.45 -3.86
N SER A 152 -3.98 23.03 -4.48
CA SER A 152 -2.61 22.51 -4.48
C SER A 152 -2.02 22.69 -3.08
N ILE A 153 -1.64 21.60 -2.42
CA ILE A 153 -0.83 21.65 -1.20
C ILE A 153 0.57 21.18 -1.59
N GLN A 154 1.46 22.14 -1.80
CA GLN A 154 2.89 21.86 -1.79
C GLN A 154 3.30 21.59 -0.35
N ASN A 155 4.06 20.53 -0.11
CA ASN A 155 4.91 20.48 1.07
C ASN A 155 6.25 19.84 0.73
N GLU A 156 7.28 20.52 1.19
CA GLU A 156 8.70 20.31 0.91
C GLU A 156 9.20 18.93 1.38
N SER A 157 10.17 18.44 0.60
CA SER A 157 10.96 17.24 0.80
C SER A 157 11.62 17.15 2.18
N VAL A 158 11.51 15.99 2.84
CA VAL A 158 12.57 15.51 3.73
C VAL A 158 12.87 14.04 3.43
N SER A 159 14.08 13.85 2.92
CA SER A 159 14.76 12.59 2.63
C SER A 159 14.83 11.69 3.87
N GLU A 160 14.06 10.61 3.87
CA GLU A 160 14.41 9.36 4.52
C GLU A 160 13.51 8.25 3.95
N SER A 161 14.11 7.21 3.38
CA SER A 161 13.39 6.14 2.67
C SER A 161 12.37 5.48 3.59
N PRO A 162 11.05 5.64 3.35
CA PRO A 162 10.05 4.94 4.12
C PRO A 162 10.09 3.44 3.74
N VAL A 163 10.06 2.56 4.75
CA VAL A 163 10.04 1.11 4.55
C VAL A 163 8.59 0.58 4.53
N HIS A 164 7.62 1.33 5.08
CA HIS A 164 6.19 0.96 5.10
C HIS A 164 5.23 2.16 4.87
N LEU A 165 4.05 1.92 4.29
CA LEU A 165 2.95 2.88 4.13
C LEU A 165 2.47 3.43 5.48
N LEU A 166 2.49 2.61 6.54
CA LEU A 166 2.14 3.06 7.89
C LEU A 166 3.12 4.09 8.46
N ASP A 167 4.40 4.06 8.07
CA ASP A 167 5.37 5.06 8.50
C ASP A 167 5.14 6.40 7.81
N LEU A 168 4.74 6.38 6.54
CA LEU A 168 4.28 7.56 5.81
C LEU A 168 3.00 8.14 6.44
N GLN A 169 2.04 7.28 6.77
CA GLN A 169 0.82 7.70 7.47
C GLN A 169 1.15 8.35 8.81
N ARG A 170 2.00 7.73 9.65
CA ARG A 170 2.47 8.29 10.93
C ARG A 170 3.13 9.66 10.74
N LYS A 171 4.06 9.81 9.78
CA LYS A 171 4.72 11.09 9.48
C LYS A 171 3.70 12.18 9.13
N ILE A 172 2.66 11.87 8.35
CA ILE A 172 1.61 12.82 7.97
C ILE A 172 0.75 13.22 9.18
N PHE A 173 0.45 12.29 10.09
CA PHE A 173 -0.27 12.60 11.33
C PHE A 173 0.54 13.48 12.29
N PHE A 174 1.84 13.20 12.48
CA PHE A 174 2.70 13.94 13.42
C PHE A 174 3.16 15.31 12.89
N THR A 175 3.35 15.48 11.58
CA THR A 175 3.66 16.80 10.98
C THR A 175 2.49 17.78 11.10
N LYS A 176 1.25 17.27 11.12
CA LYS A 176 0.03 18.08 11.24
C LYS A 176 -0.24 18.57 12.67
N SER A 177 0.31 17.93 13.71
CA SER A 177 0.17 18.38 15.10
C SER A 177 1.07 19.57 15.45
N SER A 178 2.22 19.70 14.79
CA SER A 178 3.19 20.78 15.11
C SER A 178 2.82 22.16 14.53
N SER A 179 1.85 22.24 13.61
CA SER A 179 1.41 23.49 12.99
C SER A 179 0.27 24.21 13.73
N LYS A 180 -0.10 23.77 14.94
CA LYS A 180 -1.11 24.43 15.78
C LYS A 180 -0.57 24.85 17.14
N VAL A 181 0.27 25.88 17.24
CA VAL A 181 0.25 26.82 18.38
C VAL A 181 0.79 28.20 17.96
N GLN A 182 -0.11 29.16 17.78
CA GLN A 182 0.18 30.56 18.15
C GLN A 182 -1.11 31.16 18.69
N ILE A 183 -1.34 30.97 19.99
CA ILE A 183 -2.43 31.61 20.73
C ILE A 183 -1.90 32.97 21.19
N ASN A 184 -2.30 34.04 20.50
CA ASN A 184 -2.10 35.41 20.98
C ASN A 184 -3.11 35.69 22.09
N TYR A 185 -2.63 35.87 23.33
CA TYR A 185 -3.44 36.40 24.41
C TYR A 185 -3.48 37.94 24.30
N TYR A 186 -4.63 38.49 23.92
CA TYR A 186 -4.94 39.89 24.19
C TYR A 186 -5.59 39.97 25.56
N ILE A 187 -4.87 40.56 26.52
CA ILE A 187 -5.40 40.94 27.83
C ILE A 187 -5.96 42.36 27.69
N TYR A 188 -7.25 42.53 27.99
CA TYR A 188 -7.89 43.84 28.20
C TYR A 188 -7.68 44.30 29.65
#